data_AF-A0AA86N172-F1
#
_entry.id   AF-A0AA86N172-F1
#
_cell.length_a   1.000
_cell.length_b   1.000
_cell.length_c   1.000
_cell.angle_alpha   90.00
_cell.angle_beta   90.00
_cell.angle_gamma   90.00
#
_symmetry.space_group_name_H-M   'P 1'
#
loop_
_entity.id
_entity.type
_entity.pdbx_description
1 polymer ?
#
loop_
_entity_poly.entity_id
_entity_poly.type
_entity_poly.pdbx_seq_one_letter_code
_entity_poly.pdbx_strand_id
1 'polypeptide(L)'
;MTSHETVCLLNTGDRDAEVRITIFYSDRDPAGPYRVNVPARRTKHVRFNDLTDPEPIPTDIDFASVIESSVPIVVQHTRLDSRQAANALLSTIAFAAAE
;
A
#
# COMPACT_ATOMS: atom_id res chain seq x y z
N MET A 1 7.83 -2.34 18.35
CA MET A 1 7.11 -2.32 17.05
C MET A 1 6.70 -0.89 16.78
N THR A 2 6.92 -0.41 15.57
CA THR A 2 6.42 0.91 15.13
C THR A 2 5.05 0.71 14.50
N SER A 3 4.13 1.64 14.77
CA SER A 3 2.84 1.69 14.08
C SER A 3 3.09 1.71 12.57
N HIS A 4 2.38 0.85 11.84
CA HIS A 4 2.53 0.80 10.40
C HIS A 4 1.24 0.38 9.71
N GLU A 5 1.08 0.92 8.52
CA GLU A 5 0.11 0.51 7.54
C GLU A 5 0.78 -0.38 6.51
N THR A 6 0.07 -1.43 6.08
CA THR A 6 0.54 -2.38 5.09
C THR A 6 -0.53 -2.60 4.02
N VAL A 7 -0.12 -2.51 2.75
CA VAL A 7 -0.92 -3.01 1.63
C VAL A 7 -0.47 -4.42 1.29
N CYS A 8 -1.40 -5.36 1.44
CA CYS A 8 -1.23 -6.76 1.08
C CYS A 8 -1.70 -6.91 -0.38
N LEU A 9 -0.76 -7.20 -1.27
CA LEU A 9 -0.97 -7.35 -2.69
C LEU A 9 -0.95 -8.84 -3.04
N LEU A 10 -1.97 -9.34 -3.72
CA LEU A 10 -2.01 -10.71 -4.23
C LEU A 10 -2.16 -10.70 -5.75
N ASN A 11 -1.17 -11.27 -6.42
CA ASN A 11 -1.21 -11.55 -7.85
C ASN A 11 -1.51 -13.04 -8.07
N THR A 12 -2.72 -13.35 -8.50
CA THR A 12 -3.13 -14.73 -8.84
C THR A 12 -2.87 -15.10 -10.30
N GLY A 13 -2.42 -14.13 -11.12
CA GLY A 13 -2.18 -14.32 -12.54
C GLY A 13 -0.82 -14.97 -12.86
N ASP A 14 -0.63 -15.27 -14.14
CA ASP A 14 0.58 -15.93 -14.67
C ASP A 14 1.64 -14.95 -15.18
N ARG A 15 1.41 -13.64 -15.02
CA ARG A 15 2.36 -12.58 -15.38
C ARG A 15 2.72 -11.77 -14.13
N ASP A 16 3.95 -11.29 -14.08
CA ASP A 16 4.38 -10.38 -13.03
C ASP A 16 3.56 -9.07 -13.08
N ALA A 17 3.18 -8.58 -11.90
CA ALA A 17 2.44 -7.34 -11.76
C ALA A 17 3.42 -6.20 -11.47
N GLU A 18 3.40 -5.19 -12.34
CA GLU A 18 4.06 -3.90 -12.08
C GLU A 18 3.05 -3.00 -11.39
N VAL A 19 3.29 -2.71 -10.12
CA VAL A 19 2.40 -1.92 -9.28
C VAL A 19 3.00 -0.53 -9.08
N ARG A 20 2.16 0.49 -9.25
CA ARG A 20 2.47 1.89 -8.95
C ARG A 20 1.56 2.35 -7.82
N ILE A 21 2.16 2.84 -6.75
CA ILE A 21 1.44 3.41 -5.61
C ILE A 21 1.65 4.92 -5.63
N THR A 22 0.58 5.68 -5.52
CA THR A 22 0.61 7.14 -5.41
C THR A 22 -0.06 7.55 -4.12
N ILE A 23 0.61 8.41 -3.34
CA ILE A 23 0.16 8.89 -2.03
C ILE A 23 -0.37 10.31 -2.19
N PHE A 24 -1.59 10.54 -1.69
CA PHE A 24 -2.25 11.84 -1.71
C PHE A 24 -2.31 12.39 -0.29
N TYR A 25 -1.91 13.66 -0.15
CA TYR A 25 -1.95 14.40 1.10
C TYR A 25 -3.06 15.45 1.05
N SER A 26 -3.43 16.00 2.22
CA SER A 26 -4.44 17.04 2.31
C SER A 26 -3.94 18.44 1.93
N ASP A 27 -2.63 18.68 1.99
CA ASP A 27 -2.02 20.02 1.99
C ASP A 27 -0.85 20.19 1.02
N ARG A 28 -0.50 19.15 0.25
CA ARG A 28 0.58 19.18 -0.74
C ARG A 28 0.32 18.25 -1.92
N ASP A 29 1.12 18.41 -2.96
CA ASP A 29 1.06 17.57 -4.15
C ASP A 29 1.33 16.08 -3.82
N PRO A 30 0.77 15.14 -4.61
CA PRO A 30 0.96 13.72 -4.41
C PRO A 30 2.41 13.27 -4.52
N ALA A 31 2.79 12.25 -3.75
CA ALA A 31 4.09 11.59 -3.85
C ALA A 31 3.96 10.27 -4.61
N GLY A 32 4.87 10.03 -5.56
CA GLY A 32 4.91 8.79 -6.33
C GLY A 32 5.36 8.99 -7.78
N PRO A 33 5.27 7.94 -8.61
CA PRO A 33 4.82 6.60 -8.24
C PRO A 33 5.92 5.82 -7.50
N TYR A 34 5.56 5.23 -6.36
CA TYR A 34 6.35 4.18 -5.72
C TYR A 34 6.17 2.88 -6.51
N ARG A 35 7.27 2.26 -6.93
CA ARG A 35 7.22 1.07 -7.80
C ARG A 35 7.40 -0.21 -7.00
N VAL A 36 6.49 -1.16 -7.20
CA VAL A 36 6.52 -2.47 -6.55
C VAL A 36 6.28 -3.55 -7.60
N ASN A 37 7.17 -4.54 -7.68
CA ASN A 37 6.90 -5.76 -8.45
C ASN A 37 6.29 -6.84 -7.53
N VAL A 38 5.21 -7.46 -8.00
CA VAL A 38 4.60 -8.66 -7.39
C VAL A 38 4.64 -9.80 -8.42
N PRO A 39 5.50 -10.81 -8.23
CA PRO A 39 5.64 -11.89 -9.21
C PRO A 39 4.34 -12.67 -9.44
N ALA A 40 4.24 -13.34 -10.58
CA ALA A 40 3.13 -14.23 -10.89
C ALA A 40 2.88 -15.24 -9.76
N ARG A 41 1.60 -15.45 -9.39
CA ARG A 41 1.16 -16.40 -8.35
C ARG A 41 1.84 -16.15 -6.99
N ARG A 42 2.01 -14.89 -6.57
CA ARG A 42 2.62 -14.51 -5.28
C ARG A 42 1.83 -13.43 -4.56
N THR A 43 2.03 -13.37 -3.26
CA THR A 43 1.62 -12.25 -2.39
C THR A 43 2.84 -11.40 -2.01
N LYS A 44 2.61 -10.11 -1.77
CA LYS A 44 3.61 -9.20 -1.24
C LYS A 44 2.96 -8.22 -0.28
N HIS A 45 3.52 -8.14 0.93
CA HIS A 45 3.11 -7.18 1.95
C HIS A 45 4.05 -5.99 1.87
N VAL A 46 3.52 -4.80 1.59
CA VAL A 46 4.30 -3.56 1.46
C VAL A 46 3.90 -2.64 2.59
N ARG A 47 4.86 -2.33 3.48
CA ARG A 47 4.65 -1.31 4.51
C ARG A 47 4.84 0.07 3.90
N PHE A 48 3.94 1.00 4.17
CA PHE A 48 4.11 2.38 3.71
C PHE A 48 5.39 3.02 4.27
N ASN A 49 5.79 2.65 5.50
CA ASN A 49 7.03 3.12 6.12
C ASN A 49 8.30 2.68 5.37
N ASP A 50 8.22 1.62 4.55
CA ASP A 50 9.36 1.11 3.77
C ASP A 50 9.43 1.76 2.37
N LEU A 51 8.46 2.62 2.02
CA LEU A 51 8.45 3.36 0.76
C LEU A 51 9.30 4.63 0.88
N THR A 52 10.43 4.66 0.18
CA THR A 52 11.45 5.72 0.32
C THR A 52 11.84 6.43 -0.98
N ASP A 53 11.43 5.90 -2.14
CA ASP A 53 11.69 6.44 -3.48
C ASP A 53 10.35 6.65 -4.21
N PRO A 54 9.94 7.89 -4.56
CA PRO A 54 10.77 9.09 -4.72
C PRO A 54 11.14 9.84 -3.43
N GLU A 55 10.37 9.65 -2.36
CA GLU A 55 10.64 10.23 -1.04
C GLU A 55 10.00 9.37 0.06
N PRO A 56 10.52 9.39 1.31
CA PRO A 56 9.85 8.74 2.43
C PRO A 56 8.47 9.34 2.71
N ILE A 57 7.49 8.50 3.02
CA ILE A 57 6.18 8.96 3.48
C ILE A 57 6.32 9.55 4.90
N PRO A 58 5.90 10.82 5.14
CA PRO A 58 5.95 11.42 6.47
C PRO A 58 5.15 10.61 7.50
N THR A 59 5.71 10.46 8.70
CA THR A 59 5.00 9.87 9.83
C THR A 59 4.06 10.89 10.48
N ASP A 60 2.98 10.41 11.11
CA ASP A 60 2.03 11.25 11.86
C ASP A 60 1.26 12.27 10.99
N ILE A 61 1.09 11.95 9.70
CA ILE A 61 0.29 12.71 8.75
C ILE A 61 -0.73 11.78 8.10
N ASP A 62 -1.96 12.24 7.96
CA ASP A 62 -3.01 11.53 7.24
C ASP A 62 -2.75 11.56 5.72
N PHE A 63 -2.92 10.42 5.06
CA PHE A 63 -2.81 10.31 3.62
C PHE A 63 -3.81 9.30 3.05
N ALA A 64 -4.06 9.37 1.76
CA ALA A 64 -4.75 8.34 0.98
C ALA A 64 -3.81 7.75 -0.06
N SER A 65 -4.15 6.59 -0.62
CA SER A 65 -3.34 5.98 -1.69
C SER A 65 -4.19 5.44 -2.83
N VAL A 66 -3.64 5.56 -4.04
CA VAL A 66 -4.11 4.88 -5.25
C VAL A 66 -3.07 3.83 -5.63
N ILE A 67 -3.54 2.64 -6.00
CA ILE A 67 -2.71 1.48 -6.34
C ILE A 67 -3.11 1.01 -7.72
N GLU A 68 -2.24 1.27 -8.69
CA GLU A 68 -2.42 0.88 -10.09
C GLU A 68 -1.58 -0.36 -10.39
N SER A 69 -2.08 -1.26 -11.24
CA SER A 69 -1.33 -2.44 -11.66
C SER A 69 -1.47 -2.73 -13.14
N SER A 70 -0.40 -3.22 -13.77
CA SER A 70 -0.40 -3.65 -15.17
C SER A 70 -1.21 -4.93 -15.43
N VAL A 71 -1.58 -5.68 -14.39
CA VAL A 71 -2.46 -6.85 -14.45
C VAL A 71 -3.43 -6.84 -13.26
N PRO A 72 -4.57 -7.55 -13.32
CA PRO A 72 -5.48 -7.64 -12.18
C PRO A 72 -4.79 -8.24 -10.94
N ILE A 73 -4.94 -7.55 -9.80
CA ILE A 73 -4.46 -7.99 -8.48
C ILE A 73 -5.54 -7.76 -7.44
N VAL A 74 -5.44 -8.46 -6.30
CA VAL A 74 -6.25 -8.19 -5.10
C VAL A 74 -5.44 -7.32 -4.15
N VAL A 75 -6.08 -6.31 -3.57
CA VAL A 75 -5.47 -5.38 -2.63
C VAL A 75 -6.27 -5.33 -1.34
N GLN A 76 -5.59 -5.58 -0.22
CA GLN A 76 -6.14 -5.46 1.12
C GLN A 76 -5.27 -4.50 1.94
N HIS A 77 -5.88 -3.50 2.57
CA HIS A 77 -5.21 -2.60 3.50
C HIS A 77 -5.31 -3.16 4.92
N THR A 78 -4.21 -3.19 5.65
CA THR A 78 -4.14 -3.48 7.08
C THR A 78 -3.42 -2.35 7.83
N ARG A 79 -3.93 -1.98 9.01
CA ARG A 79 -3.28 -1.06 9.94
C ARG A 79 -3.06 -1.77 11.26
N LEU A 80 -1.84 -1.69 11.76
CA LEU A 80 -1.47 -2.16 13.09
C LEU A 80 -1.06 -0.96 13.93
N ASP A 81 -1.91 -0.60 14.90
CA ASP A 81 -1.57 0.39 15.92
C ASP A 81 -0.94 -0.29 17.13
N SER A 82 0.37 -0.11 17.30
CA SER A 82 1.14 -0.69 18.41
C SER A 82 1.15 0.19 19.68
N ARG A 83 0.37 1.28 19.73
CA ARG A 83 0.32 2.21 20.87
C ARG A 83 -0.58 1.73 22.02
N GLN A 84 -1.43 0.73 21.80
CA GLN A 84 -2.29 0.14 22.84
C GLN A 84 -1.90 -1.32 23.14
N ALA A 85 -1.96 -1.70 24.42
CA ALA A 85 -1.64 -3.06 24.89
C ALA A 85 -2.54 -4.14 24.26
N ALA A 86 -3.75 -3.77 23.85
CA ALA A 86 -4.56 -4.54 22.90
C ALA A 86 -4.25 -4.02 21.50
N ASN A 87 -3.37 -4.71 20.77
CA ASN A 87 -3.02 -4.40 19.38
C ASN A 87 -4.31 -4.27 18.54
N ALA A 88 -4.73 -3.03 18.27
CA ALA A 88 -5.90 -2.79 17.46
C ALA A 88 -5.52 -3.02 15.99
N LEU A 89 -6.17 -4.03 15.39
CA LEU A 89 -6.02 -4.37 13.98
C LEU A 89 -7.24 -3.85 13.23
N LEU A 90 -7.00 -3.09 12.17
CA LEU A 90 -8.02 -2.72 11.21
C LEU A 90 -7.63 -3.26 9.84
N SER A 91 -8.61 -3.76 9.09
CA SER A 91 -8.40 -4.11 7.69
C SER A 91 -9.63 -3.85 6.85
N THR A 92 -9.42 -3.49 5.59
CA THR A 92 -10.46 -3.34 4.58
C THR A 92 -9.92 -3.74 3.21
N ILE A 93 -10.82 -4.19 2.32
CA ILE A 93 -10.51 -4.35 0.90
C ILE A 93 -10.42 -2.96 0.26
N ALA A 94 -9.49 -2.79 -0.68
CA ALA A 94 -9.43 -1.56 -1.47
C ALA A 94 -10.60 -1.51 -2.47
N PHE A 95 -11.17 -0.32 -2.67
CA PHE A 95 -12.16 -0.13 -3.71
C PHE A 95 -11.50 -0.28 -5.10
N ALA A 96 -12.02 -1.20 -5.91
CA ALA A 96 -11.58 -1.39 -7.29
C ALA A 96 -12.29 -0.39 -8.20
N ALA A 97 -11.65 0.74 -8.49
CA ALA A 97 -12.07 1.64 -9.54
C ALA A 97 -11.67 1.06 -10.90
N ALA A 98 -12.62 0.87 -11.81
CA ALA A 98 -12.33 0.56 -13.20
C ALA A 98 -12.20 1.88 -13.98
N GLU A 99 -11.09 2.06 -14.69
CA GLU A 99 -11.02 2.93 -15.86
C GLU A 99 -11.19 2.10 -17.13
#